data_AF-A0A0T5ZGW1-F1
#
_entry.id   AF-A0A0T5ZGW1-F1
#
_cell.length_a   1.000
_cell.length_b   1.000
_cell.length_c   1.000
_cell.angle_alpha   90.00
_cell.angle_beta   90.00
_cell.angle_gamma   90.00
#
_symmetry.space_group_name_H-M   'P 1'
#
loop_
_entity.id
_entity.type
_entity.pdbx_description
1 polymer ?
#
loop_
_entity_poly.entity_id
_entity_poly.type
_entity_poly.pdbx_seq_one_letter_code
_entity_poly.pdbx_strand_id
1 'polypeptide(L)'
;MLLPDRCSIKEKGKDCVNPPEFVISVVETNDEYMVGVTCKNHKDRISEKLVILQQAGKIPQGKIKFSELKAVGTDCVRSDPDDLIQL
;
A
#
# COMPACT_ATOMS: atom_id res chain seq x y z
N MET A 1 -5.12 -3.60 9.92
CA MET A 1 -5.13 -2.43 9.02
C MET A 1 -5.63 -2.92 7.67
N LEU A 2 -6.78 -2.45 7.20
CA LEU A 2 -7.37 -2.88 5.91
C LEU A 2 -6.74 -2.03 4.80
N LEU A 3 -5.89 -2.64 3.99
CA LEU A 3 -5.41 -2.02 2.76
C LEU A 3 -6.54 -2.06 1.72
N PRO A 4 -6.59 -1.10 0.79
CA PRO A 4 -7.61 -1.11 -0.24
C PRO A 4 -7.48 -2.36 -1.11
N ASP A 5 -8.60 -2.96 -1.52
CA ASP A 5 -8.62 -4.11 -2.43
C ASP A 5 -8.11 -3.79 -3.85
N ARG A 6 -7.94 -2.50 -4.15
CA ARG A 6 -7.58 -2.00 -5.48
C ARG A 6 -6.44 -1.00 -5.42
N CYS A 7 -5.61 -1.03 -6.45
CA CYS A 7 -4.59 -0.02 -6.70
C CYS A 7 -5.21 1.40 -6.70
N SER A 8 -4.56 2.36 -6.03
CA SER A 8 -5.08 3.74 -5.86
C SER A 8 -5.00 4.61 -7.13
N ILE A 9 -4.75 4.01 -8.30
CA ILE A 9 -4.49 4.72 -9.55
C ILE A 9 -5.71 4.68 -10.46
N LYS A 10 -6.08 5.86 -10.94
CA LYS A 10 -7.02 6.03 -12.06
C LYS A 10 -6.24 6.19 -13.36
N GLU A 11 -6.54 5.33 -14.33
CA GLU A 11 -6.02 5.40 -15.69
C GLU A 11 -7.14 5.75 -16.67
N LYS A 12 -6.98 6.83 -17.45
CA LYS A 12 -7.99 7.30 -18.42
C LYS A 12 -9.40 7.46 -17.81
N GLY A 13 -9.47 7.89 -16.54
CA GLY A 13 -10.72 8.07 -15.79
C GLY A 13 -11.31 6.79 -15.19
N LYS A 14 -10.72 5.61 -15.42
CA LYS A 14 -11.14 4.34 -14.84
C LYS A 14 -10.23 3.95 -13.68
N ASP A 15 -10.83 3.49 -12.59
CA ASP A 15 -10.10 2.92 -11.46
C ASP A 15 -9.41 1.63 -11.88
N CYS A 16 -8.15 1.46 -11.45
CA CYS A 16 -7.46 0.21 -11.63
C CYS A 16 -8.18 -0.89 -10.84
N VAL A 17 -8.46 -2.01 -11.50
CA VAL A 17 -9.11 -3.18 -10.88
C VAL A 17 -8.10 -4.19 -10.31
N ASN A 18 -6.80 -3.96 -10.52
CA ASN A 18 -5.77 -4.85 -10.04
C ASN A 18 -5.56 -4.68 -8.53
N PRO A 19 -5.33 -5.78 -7.81
CA PRO A 19 -4.97 -5.71 -6.41
C PRO A 19 -3.63 -4.97 -6.24
N PRO A 20 -3.42 -4.27 -5.12
CA PRO A 20 -2.14 -3.65 -4.84
C PRO A 20 -1.09 -4.70 -4.48
N GLU A 21 0.11 -4.52 -5.02
CA GLU A 21 1.28 -5.37 -4.76
C GLU A 21 2.36 -4.61 -4.00
N PHE A 22 2.28 -3.28 -3.96
CA PHE A 22 3.27 -2.42 -3.34
C PHE A 22 2.61 -1.32 -2.52
N VAL A 23 3.14 -1.06 -1.32
CA VAL A 23 2.92 0.18 -0.58
C VAL A 23 3.92 1.22 -1.04
N ILE A 24 3.42 2.43 -1.23
CA ILE A 24 4.21 3.61 -1.57
C ILE A 24 4.34 4.45 -0.32
N SER A 25 5.57 4.70 0.09
CA SER A 25 5.89 5.67 1.13
C SER A 25 6.91 6.70 0.62
N VAL A 26 6.90 7.87 1.23
CA VAL A 26 7.92 8.90 1.05
C VAL A 26 8.71 8.97 2.34
N VAL A 27 10.01 8.70 2.24
CA VAL A 27 10.94 8.78 3.35
C VAL A 27 11.59 10.16 3.34
N GLU A 28 11.25 10.96 4.34
CA GLU A 28 11.93 12.20 4.71
C GLU A 28 12.96 11.89 5.82
N THR A 29 13.88 12.82 6.10
CA THR A 29 15.09 12.62 6.94
C THR A 29 14.88 11.85 8.25
N ASN A 30 13.72 12.01 8.92
CA ASN A 30 13.38 11.25 10.14
C ASN A 30 12.01 10.58 10.10
N ASP A 31 11.25 10.72 9.01
CA ASP A 31 9.84 10.32 8.96
C ASP A 31 9.51 9.56 7.68
N GLU A 32 8.62 8.58 7.78
CA GLU A 32 8.11 7.83 6.64
C GLU A 32 6.60 8.03 6.53
N TYR A 33 6.17 8.61 5.41
CA TYR A 33 4.76 8.91 5.15
C TYR A 33 4.22 7.95 4.10
N MET A 34 3.22 7.13 4.47
CA MET A 34 2.51 6.30 3.50
C MET A 34 1.63 7.20 2.61
N VAL A 35 1.83 7.11 1.29
CA VAL A 35 1.12 7.94 0.31
C VAL A 35 0.05 7.14 -0.42
N GLY A 36 0.22 5.82 -0.55
CA GLY A 36 -0.80 4.98 -1.17
C GLY A 36 -0.31 3.57 -1.50
N VAL A 37 -1.06 2.87 -2.36
CA VAL A 37 -0.73 1.53 -2.83
C VAL A 37 -0.83 1.42 -4.35
N THR A 38 0.03 0.60 -4.96
CA THR A 38 0.04 0.37 -6.42
C THR A 38 0.19 -1.10 -6.77
N CYS A 39 -0.30 -1.48 -7.95
CA CYS A 39 0.04 -2.74 -8.61
C CYS A 39 1.34 -2.59 -9.42
N LYS A 40 1.95 -3.71 -9.81
CA LYS A 40 3.20 -3.76 -10.59
C LYS A 40 3.11 -3.00 -11.91
N ASN A 41 1.98 -3.14 -12.62
CA ASN A 41 1.78 -2.52 -13.93
C ASN A 41 1.80 -0.98 -13.91
N HIS A 42 1.50 -0.37 -12.76
CA HIS A 42 1.42 1.09 -12.64
C HIS A 42 2.57 1.69 -11.82
N LYS A 43 3.58 0.88 -11.46
CA LYS A 43 4.70 1.28 -10.62
C LYS A 43 5.52 2.42 -11.24
N ASP A 44 5.89 2.31 -12.51
CA ASP A 44 6.68 3.33 -13.20
C ASP A 44 5.87 4.62 -13.38
N ARG A 45 4.61 4.49 -13.77
CA ARG A 45 3.75 5.64 -14.00
C ARG A 45 3.42 6.41 -12.72
N ILE A 46 3.34 5.74 -11.56
CA ILE A 46 3.15 6.41 -10.29
C ILE A 46 4.43 7.04 -9.76
N SER A 47 5.60 6.44 -9.99
CA SER A 47 6.87 7.06 -9.58
C SER A 47 7.06 8.41 -10.28
N GLU A 48 6.76 8.50 -11.58
CA GLU A 48 6.77 9.76 -12.34
C GLU A 48 5.78 10.78 -11.76
N LYS A 49 4.54 10.35 -11.48
CA LYS A 49 3.52 11.24 -10.88
C LYS A 49 3.91 11.74 -9.49
N LEU A 50 4.52 10.89 -8.67
CA LEU A 50 4.96 11.28 -7.32
C LEU A 50 6.07 12.33 -7.39
N VAL A 51 7.01 12.20 -8.33
CA VAL A 51 8.04 13.23 -8.55
C VAL A 51 7.39 14.57 -8.90
N ILE A 52 6.40 14.58 -9.80
CA ILE A 52 5.65 15.81 -10.16
C ILE A 52 4.91 16.37 -8.93
N LEU A 53 4.32 15.53 -8.10
CA LEU A 53 3.60 15.96 -6.89
C LEU A 53 4.55 16.52 -5.82
N GLN A 54 5.78 15.98 -5.69
CA GLN A 54 6.83 16.54 -4.84
C GLN A 54 7.30 17.90 -5.33
N GLN A 55 7.46 18.06 -6.65
CA GLN A 55 7.82 19.34 -7.26
C GLN A 55 6.70 20.39 -7.09
N ALA A 56 5.43 19.97 -7.16
CA ALA A 56 4.28 20.82 -6.91
C ALA A 56 4.02 21.11 -5.42
N GLY A 57 4.83 20.56 -4.50
CA GLY A 57 4.69 20.76 -3.06
C GLY A 57 3.43 20.13 -2.44
N LYS A 58 2.81 19.16 -3.12
CA LYS A 58 1.60 18.47 -2.61
C LYS A 58 1.92 17.30 -1.69
N ILE A 59 3.13 16.75 -1.79
CA ILE A 59 3.66 15.69 -0.93
C ILE A 59 5.07 16.08 -0.48
N PRO A 60 5.54 15.61 0.69
CA PRO A 60 6.86 15.95 1.22
C PRO A 60 7.98 15.57 0.24
N GLN A 61 9.06 16.37 0.23
CA GLN A 61 10.23 16.06 -0.58
C GLN A 61 11.06 14.99 0.13
N GLY A 62 11.12 13.81 -0.46
CA GLY A 62 11.80 12.67 0.13
C GLY A 62 11.99 11.54 -0.87
N LYS A 63 12.65 10.48 -0.43
CA LYS A 63 12.88 9.32 -1.29
C LYS A 63 11.61 8.48 -1.37
N ILE A 64 11.11 8.27 -2.59
CA ILE A 64 9.99 7.37 -2.84
C ILE A 64 10.47 5.93 -2.60
N LYS A 65 9.79 5.21 -1.70
CA LYS A 65 10.05 3.82 -1.36
C LYS A 65 8.85 2.98 -1.73
N PHE A 66 9.13 1.84 -2.37
CA PHE A 66 8.15 0.83 -2.72
C PHE A 66 8.40 -0.41 -1.86
N SER A 67 7.45 -0.74 -1.01
CA SER A 67 7.51 -1.92 -0.13
C SER A 67 6.52 -2.96 -0.63
N GLU A 68 7.00 -4.17 -0.91
CA GLU A 68 6.16 -5.27 -1.38
C GLU A 68 5.12 -5.68 -0.33
N LEU A 69 3.87 -5.83 -0.76
CA LEU A 69 2.79 -6.35 0.06
C LEU A 69 2.81 -7.87 0.03
N LYS A 70 3.10 -8.47 1.18
CA LYS A 70 2.87 -9.90 1.41
C LYS A 70 1.47 -10.05 2.01
N ALA A 71 0.56 -10.63 1.25
CA ALA A 71 -0.74 -11.01 1.78
C ALA A 71 -0.54 -12.14 2.82
N VAL A 72 -0.74 -11.81 4.09
CA VAL A 72 -0.76 -12.81 5.17
C VAL A 72 -2.21 -13.19 5.39
N GLY A 73 -2.62 -14.36 4.90
CA GLY A 73 -3.89 -14.96 5.28
C GLY A 73 -3.75 -15.53 6.67
N THR A 74 -4.36 -14.90 7.67
CA THR A 74 -4.52 -15.51 8.99
C THR A 74 -5.85 -16.24 9.00
N ASP A 75 -5.83 -17.56 9.13
CA ASP A 75 -7.02 -18.31 9.50
C ASP A 75 -7.54 -17.75 10.83
N CYS A 76 -8.79 -17.29 10.84
CA CYS A 76 -9.42 -16.83 12.07
C CYS A 76 -9.72 -18.05 12.94
N VAL A 77 -8.75 -18.44 13.78
CA VAL A 77 -8.96 -19.49 14.78
C VAL A 77 -9.82 -18.90 15.89
N ARG A 78 -11.09 -19.32 15.92
CA ARG A 78 -11.97 -19.07 17.06
C ARG A 78 -11.64 -20.14 18.11
N SER A 79 -10.77 -19.81 19.06
CA SER A 79 -10.72 -20.60 20.30
C SER A 79 -11.97 -20.26 21.10
N ASP A 80 -13.04 -21.03 20.88
CA ASP A 80 -14.11 -21.10 21.87
C ASP A 80 -13.48 -21.60 23.19
N PRO A 81 -13.73 -20.94 24.34
CA PRO A 81 -13.07 -21.26 25.62
C PRO A 81 -13.41 -22.65 26.17
N ASP A 82 -14.36 -23.36 25.55
CA ASP A 82 -14.76 -24.73 25.90
C ASP A 82 -13.90 -25.81 25.18
N ASP A 83 -13.09 -25.41 24.19
CA ASP A 83 -12.21 -26.33 23.43
C ASP A 83 -10.84 -26.54 24.12
N LEU A 84 -10.64 -25.94 25.29
CA LEU A 84 -9.51 -26.25 26.16
C LEU A 84 -9.80 -27.56 26.90
N ILE A 85 -9.54 -28.68 26.23
CA ILE A 85 -9.54 -30.01 26.87
C ILE A 85 -8.64 -29.94 28.12
N GLN A 86 -9.27 -30.07 29.29
CA GLN A 86 -8.58 -30.31 30.55
C GLN A 86 -7.96 -31.71 30.48
N LEU A 87 -6.62 -31.79 30.55
CA LEU A 87 -5.88 -33.03 30.77
C LEU A 87 -6.02 -33.49 32.22
#